data_AF-A0A659S0E6-F1
#
_entry.id   AF-A0A659S0E6-F1
#
_cell.length_a   1.000
_cell.length_b   1.000
_cell.length_c   1.000
_cell.angle_alpha   90.00
_cell.angle_beta   90.00
_cell.angle_gamma   90.00
#
_symmetry.space_group_name_H-M   'P 1'
#
loop_
_entity.id
_entity.type
_entity.pdbx_description
1 polymer ?
#
loop_
_entity_poly.entity_id
_entity_poly.type
_entity_poly.pdbx_seq_one_letter_code
_entity_poly.pdbx_strand_id
1 'polypeptide(L)'
;YKFLCVAKGGGSANKTYLYQETKALLTPGKLKNFLVEKMRTLGTAACPPYHIAFVIGGTSAESTLKTVKLASTHYYDALPTERNEHVQAFRDHHHKQELLEEAQKLGLGAQFGGKYFAHDIRVIRLPRHGASCPGGMGGSCSADRNIKAKINREGIWIEKLEHNPGQYIPPALRQAGEGDAVKVDLNRPMKEILAQLSQYPVSTRLSLTGTIIVGRDIAHAKLKERIESGEDLPQYIKDHPIYYAGPAKTPAGYPSGSLGPTTAGRMDSYVDLLQSHGGSMIMLAKGNRSQQVTD
;
A
#
# COMPACT_ATOMS: atom_id res chain seq x y z
N TYR A 1 33.02 -3.00 0.09
CA TYR A 1 31.71 -3.17 0.76
C TYR A 1 30.58 -2.72 -0.17
N LYS A 2 29.44 -3.41 -0.20
CA LYS A 2 28.24 -3.01 -0.99
C LYS A 2 27.02 -2.98 -0.06
N PHE A 3 26.12 -2.02 -0.30
CA PHE A 3 24.95 -1.77 0.54
C PHE A 3 23.70 -1.53 -0.30
N LEU A 4 22.57 -1.96 0.24
CA LEU A 4 21.24 -1.52 -0.16
C LEU A 4 20.52 -1.04 1.10
N CYS A 5 20.22 0.25 1.17
CA CYS A 5 19.49 0.84 2.28
C CYS A 5 18.03 1.01 1.85
N VAL A 6 17.07 0.56 2.67
CA VAL A 6 15.64 0.58 2.35
C VAL A 6 14.84 1.19 3.49
N ALA A 7 14.16 2.31 3.23
CA ALA A 7 13.23 2.91 4.18
C ALA A 7 11.81 2.35 3.96
N LYS A 8 11.57 1.11 4.40
CA LYS A 8 10.33 0.40 4.10
C LYS A 8 9.15 0.90 4.94
N GLY A 9 8.10 1.40 4.29
CA GLY A 9 6.87 1.79 4.97
C GLY A 9 6.08 0.56 5.45
N GLY A 10 5.53 0.63 6.66
CA GLY A 10 4.77 -0.48 7.27
C GLY A 10 3.59 -0.96 6.41
N GLY A 11 2.86 -0.05 5.76
CA GLY A 11 1.74 -0.44 4.88
C GLY A 11 2.13 -1.35 3.71
N SER A 12 3.28 -1.10 3.07
CA SER A 12 3.79 -1.97 2.00
C SER A 12 4.56 -3.18 2.54
N ALA A 13 5.13 -3.09 3.76
CA ALA A 13 5.68 -4.26 4.44
C ALA A 13 4.59 -5.30 4.74
N ASN A 14 3.43 -4.86 5.25
CA ASN A 14 2.26 -5.71 5.54
C ASN A 14 1.62 -6.32 4.28
N LYS A 15 1.96 -5.82 3.09
CA LYS A 15 1.57 -6.36 1.78
C LYS A 15 2.66 -7.24 1.17
N THR A 16 3.46 -7.90 2.01
CA THR A 16 4.38 -8.96 1.62
C THR A 16 3.78 -10.29 2.08
N TYR A 17 3.51 -11.18 1.14
CA TYR A 17 2.80 -12.43 1.38
C TYR A 17 3.64 -13.63 0.96
N LEU A 18 3.50 -14.70 1.72
CA LEU A 18 4.02 -16.03 1.41
C LEU A 18 2.83 -16.96 1.16
N TYR A 19 2.94 -17.76 0.11
CA TYR A 19 1.99 -18.80 -0.25
C TYR A 19 2.76 -20.11 -0.36
N GLN A 20 2.31 -21.15 0.35
CA GLN A 20 2.93 -22.47 0.29
C GLN A 20 2.23 -23.29 -0.79
N GLU A 21 2.85 -23.34 -1.97
CA GLU A 21 2.29 -24.01 -3.15
C GLU A 21 3.08 -25.28 -3.48
N THR A 22 2.60 -26.02 -4.47
CA THR A 22 3.20 -27.29 -4.92
C THR A 22 3.58 -27.25 -6.40
N LYS A 23 4.21 -28.32 -6.88
CA LYS A 23 4.52 -28.49 -8.31
C LYS A 23 3.28 -28.38 -9.21
N ALA A 24 2.08 -28.69 -8.72
CA ALA A 24 0.84 -28.62 -9.48
C ALA A 24 0.51 -27.20 -9.98
N LEU A 25 1.02 -26.16 -9.30
CA LEU A 25 0.87 -24.76 -9.74
C LEU A 25 1.71 -24.44 -10.99
N LEU A 26 2.82 -25.15 -11.20
CA LEU A 26 3.83 -24.83 -12.22
C LEU A 26 3.48 -25.34 -13.63
N THR A 27 2.19 -25.44 -13.95
CA THR A 27 1.72 -25.70 -15.31
C THR A 27 1.37 -24.36 -16.00
N PRO A 28 1.54 -24.25 -17.33
CA PRO A 28 1.08 -23.08 -18.08
C PRO A 28 -0.40 -22.76 -17.76
N GLY A 29 -0.75 -21.47 -17.70
CA GLY A 29 -2.11 -21.00 -17.37
C GLY A 29 -2.44 -20.96 -15.87
N LYS A 30 -2.26 -22.07 -15.13
CA LYS A 30 -2.56 -22.13 -13.69
C LYS A 30 -1.76 -21.11 -12.89
N LEU A 31 -0.47 -21.02 -13.18
CA LEU A 31 0.40 -20.05 -12.52
C LEU A 31 -0.04 -18.60 -12.80
N LYS A 32 -0.34 -18.25 -14.05
CA LYS A 32 -0.80 -16.90 -14.40
C LYS A 32 -2.06 -16.55 -13.60
N ASN A 33 -3.07 -17.42 -13.63
CA ASN A 33 -4.34 -17.20 -12.94
C ASN A 33 -4.14 -17.01 -11.44
N PHE A 34 -3.30 -17.85 -10.82
CA PHE A 34 -2.94 -17.71 -9.42
C PHE A 34 -2.27 -16.37 -9.12
N LEU A 35 -1.27 -15.96 -9.91
CA LEU A 35 -0.56 -14.70 -9.68
C LEU A 35 -1.49 -13.49 -9.83
N VAL A 36 -2.41 -13.52 -10.80
CA VAL A 36 -3.43 -12.46 -11.00
C VAL A 36 -4.41 -12.41 -9.83
N GLU A 37 -4.89 -13.57 -9.38
CA GLU A 37 -5.78 -13.67 -8.21
C GLU A 37 -5.08 -13.09 -6.96
N LYS A 38 -3.83 -13.49 -6.69
CA LYS A 38 -3.08 -12.98 -5.55
C LYS A 38 -2.78 -11.50 -5.69
N MET A 39 -2.44 -11.02 -6.88
CA MET A 39 -2.23 -9.59 -7.16
C MET A 39 -3.43 -8.73 -6.73
N ARG A 40 -4.66 -9.19 -6.99
CA ARG A 40 -5.89 -8.48 -6.60
C ARG A 40 -5.99 -8.30 -5.08
N THR A 41 -5.46 -9.23 -4.27
CA THR A 41 -5.48 -9.15 -2.80
C THR A 41 -4.60 -8.04 -2.22
N LEU A 42 -3.67 -7.47 -3.00
CA LEU A 42 -2.93 -6.27 -2.59
C LEU A 42 -3.91 -5.12 -2.28
N GLY A 43 -4.97 -4.98 -3.09
CA GLY A 43 -5.92 -3.89 -3.02
C GLY A 43 -5.24 -2.52 -3.14
N THR A 44 -5.90 -1.48 -2.63
CA THR A 44 -5.37 -0.10 -2.64
C THR A 44 -4.71 0.29 -1.31
N ALA A 45 -4.69 -0.66 -0.37
CA ALA A 45 -4.23 -0.48 1.01
C ALA A 45 -2.73 -0.21 1.19
N ALA A 46 -1.90 -0.26 0.15
CA ALA A 46 -0.48 0.12 0.21
C ALA A 46 -0.10 1.23 -0.80
N CYS A 47 -1.05 2.07 -1.20
CA CYS A 47 -0.81 3.26 -2.04
C CYS A 47 -0.21 2.90 -3.41
N PRO A 48 -0.99 2.25 -4.31
CA PRO A 48 -0.63 2.12 -5.71
C PRO A 48 -0.47 3.50 -6.38
N PRO A 49 0.24 3.61 -7.53
CA PRO A 49 0.73 2.49 -8.35
C PRO A 49 1.91 1.75 -7.73
N TYR A 50 1.93 0.41 -7.85
CA TYR A 50 2.94 -0.44 -7.22
C TYR A 50 4.11 -0.79 -8.14
N HIS A 51 5.30 -0.98 -7.56
CA HIS A 51 6.33 -1.85 -8.15
C HIS A 51 6.14 -3.25 -7.60
N ILE A 52 5.46 -4.14 -8.35
CA ILE A 52 5.08 -5.47 -7.84
C ILE A 52 6.21 -6.47 -8.07
N ALA A 53 6.48 -7.32 -7.09
CA ALA A 53 7.43 -8.41 -7.19
C ALA A 53 6.76 -9.75 -6.87
N PHE A 54 6.93 -10.71 -7.77
CA PHE A 54 6.62 -12.11 -7.59
C PHE A 54 7.90 -12.93 -7.56
N VAL A 55 7.97 -13.88 -6.63
CA VAL A 55 9.04 -14.88 -6.58
C VAL A 55 8.40 -16.26 -6.57
N ILE A 56 8.83 -17.14 -7.46
CA ILE A 56 8.30 -18.49 -7.58
C ILE A 56 9.45 -19.48 -7.35
N GLY A 57 9.32 -20.28 -6.30
CA GLY A 57 10.39 -21.13 -5.80
C GLY A 57 11.22 -20.43 -4.71
N GLY A 58 12.31 -21.08 -4.33
CA GLY A 58 13.18 -20.71 -3.22
C GLY A 58 13.57 -21.93 -2.42
N THR A 59 14.73 -21.83 -1.77
CA THR A 59 15.26 -22.88 -0.90
C THR A 59 14.51 -22.97 0.43
N SER A 60 13.86 -21.89 0.84
CA SER A 60 13.06 -21.77 2.05
C SER A 60 12.12 -20.57 1.98
N ALA A 61 11.15 -20.50 2.90
CA ALA A 61 10.18 -19.41 2.99
C ALA A 61 10.86 -18.04 3.13
N GLU A 62 11.83 -17.93 4.04
CA GLU A 62 12.58 -16.72 4.32
C GLU A 62 13.49 -16.31 3.16
N SER A 63 14.05 -17.27 2.42
CA SER A 63 14.82 -17.01 1.19
C SER A 63 13.92 -16.45 0.08
N THR A 64 12.72 -17.02 -0.11
CA THR A 64 11.71 -16.51 -1.03
C THR A 64 11.31 -15.08 -0.66
N LEU A 65 10.95 -14.82 0.59
CA LEU A 65 10.52 -13.49 1.03
C LEU A 65 11.65 -12.44 0.99
N LYS A 66 12.88 -12.82 1.31
CA LYS A 66 14.05 -11.97 1.11
C LYS A 66 14.22 -11.61 -0.36
N THR A 67 14.03 -12.57 -1.26
CA THR A 67 14.10 -12.34 -2.69
C THR A 67 12.98 -11.41 -3.16
N VAL A 68 11.75 -11.58 -2.65
CA VAL A 68 10.62 -10.66 -2.94
C VAL A 68 10.98 -9.25 -2.52
N LYS A 69 11.55 -9.08 -1.31
CA LYS A 69 11.97 -7.76 -0.80
C LYS A 69 12.93 -7.08 -1.77
N LEU A 70 14.01 -7.77 -2.15
CA LEU A 70 15.05 -7.23 -3.02
C LEU A 70 14.53 -6.99 -4.46
N ALA A 71 13.72 -7.90 -4.98
CA ALA A 71 13.07 -7.76 -6.28
C ALA A 71 12.18 -6.50 -6.34
N SER A 72 11.43 -6.22 -5.27
CA SER A 72 10.58 -5.02 -5.18
C SER A 72 11.35 -3.70 -5.13
N THR A 73 12.67 -3.75 -4.89
CA THR A 73 13.59 -2.59 -4.92
C THR A 73 14.40 -2.52 -6.22
N HIS A 74 14.03 -3.32 -7.23
CA HIS A 74 14.76 -3.44 -8.50
C HIS A 74 16.23 -3.88 -8.35
N TYR A 75 16.58 -4.48 -7.19
CA TYR A 75 17.95 -4.93 -6.92
C TYR A 75 18.40 -6.01 -7.90
N TYR A 76 17.47 -6.84 -8.35
CA TYR A 76 17.72 -7.98 -9.22
C TYR A 76 17.51 -7.69 -10.70
N ASP A 77 17.45 -6.42 -11.11
CA ASP A 77 17.13 -6.09 -12.50
C ASP A 77 18.14 -6.61 -13.53
N ALA A 78 19.39 -6.81 -13.10
CA ALA A 78 20.47 -7.35 -13.92
C ALA A 78 20.62 -8.88 -13.84
N LEU A 79 19.69 -9.62 -13.22
CA LEU A 79 19.72 -11.08 -13.27
C LEU A 79 19.56 -11.58 -14.73
N PRO A 80 20.10 -12.76 -15.06
CA PRO A 80 19.81 -13.44 -16.32
C PRO A 80 18.32 -13.60 -16.56
N THR A 81 17.91 -13.70 -17.82
CA THR A 81 16.51 -13.80 -18.23
C THR A 81 16.07 -15.23 -18.56
N GLU A 82 17.02 -16.16 -18.52
CA GLU A 82 16.83 -17.56 -18.90
C GLU A 82 17.49 -18.51 -17.91
N ARG A 83 17.05 -19.76 -17.96
CA ARG A 83 17.62 -20.85 -17.15
C ARG A 83 18.98 -21.26 -17.72
N ASN A 84 19.79 -21.89 -16.89
CA ASN A 84 20.97 -22.62 -17.32
C ASN A 84 21.00 -24.01 -16.67
N GLU A 85 21.97 -24.83 -17.07
CA GLU A 85 22.19 -26.18 -16.53
C GLU A 85 22.52 -26.20 -15.03
N HIS A 86 23.02 -25.08 -14.48
CA HIS A 86 23.34 -24.92 -13.06
C HIS A 86 22.16 -24.44 -12.20
N VAL A 87 20.95 -24.37 -12.77
CA VAL A 87 19.72 -24.00 -12.05
C VAL A 87 19.79 -22.60 -11.42
N GLN A 88 20.34 -21.64 -12.16
CA GLN A 88 20.43 -20.24 -11.72
C GLN A 88 19.05 -19.58 -11.50
N ALA A 89 19.03 -18.57 -10.64
CA ALA A 89 17.90 -17.64 -10.57
C ALA A 89 17.81 -16.80 -11.84
N PHE A 90 16.60 -16.53 -12.32
CA PHE A 90 16.39 -15.70 -13.52
C PHE A 90 15.13 -14.84 -13.43
N ARG A 91 15.11 -13.75 -14.20
CA ARG A 91 13.94 -12.87 -14.39
C ARG A 91 13.06 -13.40 -15.52
N ASP A 92 11.81 -13.66 -15.20
CA ASP A 92 10.81 -14.18 -16.14
C ASP A 92 10.09 -13.01 -16.84
N HIS A 93 10.61 -12.61 -18.00
CA HIS A 93 10.04 -11.49 -18.77
C HIS A 93 8.70 -11.81 -19.42
N HIS A 94 8.44 -13.08 -19.73
CA HIS A 94 7.17 -13.51 -20.30
C HIS A 94 6.02 -13.20 -19.33
N HIS A 95 6.10 -13.69 -18.09
CA HIS A 95 5.05 -13.44 -17.10
C HIS A 95 4.99 -11.97 -16.67
N LYS A 96 6.13 -11.22 -16.72
CA LYS A 96 6.13 -9.79 -16.42
C LYS A 96 5.12 -9.03 -17.28
N GLN A 97 5.13 -9.24 -18.59
CA GLN A 97 4.30 -8.46 -19.52
C GLN A 97 2.83 -8.81 -19.35
N GLU A 98 2.51 -10.11 -19.34
CA GLU A 98 1.14 -10.58 -19.16
C GLU A 98 0.54 -10.08 -17.85
N LEU A 99 1.28 -10.16 -16.74
CA LEU A 99 0.78 -9.70 -15.43
C LEU A 99 0.58 -8.19 -15.40
N LEU A 100 1.40 -7.41 -16.10
CA LEU A 100 1.23 -5.96 -16.15
C LEU A 100 -0.05 -5.59 -16.92
N GLU A 101 -0.36 -6.31 -18.00
CA GLU A 101 -1.61 -6.15 -18.73
C GLU A 101 -2.82 -6.54 -17.88
N GLU A 102 -2.73 -7.64 -17.13
CA GLU A 102 -3.80 -8.02 -16.20
C GLU A 102 -3.95 -7.01 -15.05
N ALA A 103 -2.85 -6.45 -14.53
CA ALA A 103 -2.88 -5.40 -13.52
C ALA A 103 -3.64 -4.15 -14.01
N GLN A 104 -3.48 -3.80 -15.28
CA GLN A 104 -4.17 -2.68 -15.91
C GLN A 104 -5.67 -2.92 -16.10
N LYS A 105 -6.09 -4.19 -16.21
CA LYS A 105 -7.49 -4.61 -16.35
C LYS A 105 -8.20 -4.79 -15.00
N LEU A 106 -7.49 -4.74 -13.87
CA LEU A 106 -8.11 -4.93 -12.54
C LEU A 106 -9.15 -3.85 -12.18
N GLY A 107 -9.08 -2.68 -12.82
CA GLY A 107 -9.98 -1.56 -12.55
C GLY A 107 -9.69 -0.79 -11.25
N LEU A 108 -8.72 -1.24 -10.44
CA LEU A 108 -8.35 -0.63 -9.14
C LEU A 108 -7.35 0.53 -9.25
N GLY A 109 -6.88 0.88 -10.46
CA GLY A 109 -5.67 1.67 -10.69
C GLY A 109 -5.68 3.06 -10.06
N ALA A 110 -4.47 3.51 -9.69
CA ALA A 110 -4.16 4.73 -8.94
C ALA A 110 -5.19 5.08 -7.84
N GLN A 111 -5.44 4.12 -6.95
CA GLN A 111 -6.23 4.19 -5.71
C GLN A 111 -7.75 4.27 -5.87
N PHE A 112 -8.26 5.04 -6.83
CA PHE A 112 -9.70 5.33 -6.97
C PHE A 112 -10.31 4.85 -8.29
N GLY A 113 -9.62 3.95 -8.98
CA GLY A 113 -10.11 3.30 -10.19
C GLY A 113 -9.39 3.76 -11.45
N GLY A 114 -9.24 2.83 -12.39
CA GLY A 114 -8.56 3.07 -13.67
C GLY A 114 -7.39 2.11 -13.92
N LYS A 115 -6.43 2.56 -14.73
CA LYS A 115 -5.39 1.71 -15.33
C LYS A 115 -4.17 1.46 -14.44
N TYR A 116 -3.71 2.47 -13.71
CA TYR A 116 -2.37 2.45 -13.09
C TYR A 116 -2.35 1.77 -11.73
N PHE A 117 -2.64 0.47 -11.68
CA PHE A 117 -2.50 -0.32 -10.46
C PHE A 117 -1.03 -0.63 -10.14
N ALA A 118 -0.24 -0.90 -11.18
CA ALA A 118 1.19 -1.13 -11.08
C ALA A 118 1.94 -0.17 -12.03
N HIS A 119 3.08 0.36 -11.57
CA HIS A 119 4.08 0.97 -12.43
C HIS A 119 4.73 -0.12 -13.30
N ASP A 120 5.17 -1.20 -12.68
CA ASP A 120 5.78 -2.35 -13.34
C ASP A 120 5.73 -3.61 -12.46
N ILE A 121 6.20 -4.73 -13.04
CA ILE A 121 6.24 -6.04 -12.37
C ILE A 121 7.62 -6.67 -12.53
N ARG A 122 8.10 -7.33 -11.48
CA ARG A 122 9.27 -8.19 -11.46
C ARG A 122 8.83 -9.61 -11.13
N VAL A 123 9.20 -10.58 -11.95
CA VAL A 123 8.97 -12.00 -11.68
C VAL A 123 10.33 -12.69 -11.61
N ILE A 124 10.67 -13.27 -10.46
CA ILE A 124 11.91 -14.01 -10.27
C ILE A 124 11.60 -15.48 -10.05
N ARG A 125 12.30 -16.34 -10.79
CA ARG A 125 12.24 -17.79 -10.66
C ARG A 125 13.48 -18.25 -9.91
N LEU A 126 13.26 -19.04 -8.85
CA LEU A 126 14.32 -19.63 -8.05
C LEU A 126 14.28 -21.16 -8.15
N PRO A 127 15.41 -21.85 -7.93
CA PRO A 127 15.41 -23.29 -7.66
C PRO A 127 14.57 -23.61 -6.42
N ARG A 128 14.12 -24.86 -6.30
CA ARG A 128 13.28 -25.34 -5.21
C ARG A 128 13.52 -26.82 -4.96
N HIS A 129 13.27 -27.27 -3.73
CA HIS A 129 13.18 -28.70 -3.43
C HIS A 129 12.01 -29.35 -4.19
N GLY A 130 12.13 -30.62 -4.58
CA GLY A 130 11.13 -31.32 -5.39
C GLY A 130 9.71 -31.25 -4.82
N ALA A 131 9.60 -31.39 -3.49
CA ALA A 131 8.34 -31.38 -2.73
C ALA A 131 7.80 -29.97 -2.39
N SER A 132 8.50 -28.89 -2.72
CA SER A 132 8.15 -27.54 -2.26
C SER A 132 8.04 -26.56 -3.43
N CYS A 133 7.14 -25.59 -3.35
CA CYS A 133 7.08 -24.46 -4.27
C CYS A 133 6.62 -23.19 -3.53
N PRO A 134 7.46 -22.58 -2.69
CA PRO A 134 7.10 -21.33 -2.03
C PRO A 134 6.87 -20.23 -3.08
N GLY A 135 5.71 -19.58 -3.00
CA GLY A 135 5.34 -18.42 -3.80
C GLY A 135 5.39 -17.17 -2.93
N GLY A 136 6.10 -16.14 -3.37
CA GLY A 136 6.19 -14.86 -2.68
C GLY A 136 5.60 -13.75 -3.52
N MET A 137 4.83 -12.85 -2.90
CA MET A 137 4.36 -11.62 -3.52
C MET A 137 4.64 -10.43 -2.60
N GLY A 138 5.03 -9.31 -3.18
CA GLY A 138 5.12 -8.05 -2.46
C GLY A 138 5.27 -6.89 -3.42
N GLY A 139 5.58 -5.70 -2.90
CA GLY A 139 5.87 -4.58 -3.78
C GLY A 139 6.43 -3.36 -3.07
N SER A 140 6.91 -2.40 -3.86
CA SER A 140 7.15 -1.03 -3.41
C SER A 140 5.90 -0.18 -3.62
N CYS A 141 5.62 0.67 -2.65
CA CYS A 141 4.49 1.61 -2.71
C CYS A 141 4.92 2.92 -3.36
N SER A 142 3.99 3.88 -3.47
CA SER A 142 4.30 5.26 -3.92
C SER A 142 5.49 5.90 -3.18
N ALA A 143 5.74 5.51 -1.93
CA ALA A 143 6.96 5.87 -1.21
C ALA A 143 8.09 4.87 -1.52
N ASP A 144 8.50 4.81 -2.78
CA ASP A 144 9.60 3.95 -3.24
C ASP A 144 10.95 4.52 -2.79
N ARG A 145 11.48 3.97 -1.69
CA ARG A 145 12.63 4.54 -0.97
C ARG A 145 13.69 3.49 -0.73
N ASN A 146 14.57 3.35 -1.69
CA ASN A 146 15.78 2.55 -1.57
C ASN A 146 16.96 3.31 -2.20
N ILE A 147 18.18 3.03 -1.70
CA ILE A 147 19.40 3.64 -2.21
C ILE A 147 20.55 2.64 -2.12
N LYS A 148 21.29 2.48 -3.22
CA LYS A 148 22.49 1.65 -3.30
C LYS A 148 23.71 2.47 -2.88
N ALA A 149 24.64 1.83 -2.19
CA ALA A 149 25.92 2.44 -1.86
C ALA A 149 27.06 1.41 -1.97
N LYS A 150 28.28 1.89 -2.17
CA LYS A 150 29.49 1.05 -2.16
C LYS A 150 30.66 1.80 -1.51
N ILE A 151 31.53 1.04 -0.86
CA ILE A 151 32.82 1.50 -0.37
C ILE A 151 33.89 0.66 -1.07
N ASN A 152 34.81 1.32 -1.75
CA ASN A 152 35.97 0.71 -2.41
C ASN A 152 37.25 1.49 -2.06
N ARG A 153 38.39 1.14 -2.68
CA ARG A 153 39.67 1.81 -2.45
C ARG A 153 39.69 3.29 -2.85
N GLU A 154 38.72 3.74 -3.65
CA GLU A 154 38.62 5.10 -4.16
C GLU A 154 37.71 6.00 -3.30
N GLY A 155 36.95 5.41 -2.37
CA GLY A 155 36.11 6.16 -1.44
C GLY A 155 34.71 5.58 -1.23
N ILE A 156 33.77 6.47 -0.92
CA ILE A 156 32.38 6.15 -0.60
C ILE A 156 31.50 6.68 -1.72
N TRP A 157 30.67 5.80 -2.27
CA TRP A 157 29.76 6.11 -3.37
C TRP A 157 28.32 5.85 -2.93
N ILE A 158 27.45 6.80 -3.23
CA ILE A 158 26.01 6.70 -3.01
C ILE A 158 25.28 6.86 -4.34
N GLU A 159 24.22 6.09 -4.56
CA GLU A 159 23.38 6.20 -5.74
C GLU A 159 22.79 7.60 -5.87
N LYS A 160 22.89 8.17 -7.06
CA LYS A 160 22.34 9.48 -7.38
C LYS A 160 20.84 9.34 -7.62
N LEU A 161 20.05 10.06 -6.83
CA LEU A 161 18.61 10.21 -7.02
C LEU A 161 18.30 11.51 -7.80
N GLU A 162 17.05 11.67 -8.21
CA GLU A 162 16.59 12.91 -8.83
C GLU A 162 16.45 14.03 -7.79
N HIS A 163 16.98 15.22 -8.09
CA HIS A 163 16.93 16.40 -7.24
C HIS A 163 15.93 17.46 -7.75
N ASN A 164 15.48 17.36 -9.00
CA ASN A 164 14.48 18.22 -9.62
C ASN A 164 13.25 17.40 -10.07
N PRO A 165 12.45 16.85 -9.14
CA PRO A 165 11.30 16.03 -9.51
C PRO A 165 10.18 16.80 -10.24
N GLY A 166 10.14 18.13 -10.12
CA GLY A 166 9.13 18.97 -10.79
C GLY A 166 9.16 18.89 -12.32
N GLN A 167 10.28 18.46 -12.91
CA GLN A 167 10.39 18.24 -14.36
C GLN A 167 9.45 17.14 -14.87
N TYR A 168 9.07 16.17 -14.02
CA TYR A 168 8.16 15.09 -14.39
C TYR A 168 6.68 15.48 -14.33
N ILE A 169 6.37 16.68 -13.81
CA ILE A 169 4.99 17.20 -13.79
C ILE A 169 4.74 17.90 -15.14
N PRO A 170 3.80 17.40 -15.98
CA PRO A 170 3.45 18.05 -17.24
C PRO A 170 3.06 19.51 -17.01
N PRO A 171 3.49 20.47 -17.86
CA PRO A 171 3.20 21.89 -17.66
C PRO A 171 1.72 22.20 -17.43
N ALA A 172 0.82 21.54 -18.17
CA ALA A 172 -0.62 21.69 -18.06
C ALA A 172 -1.20 21.27 -16.68
N LEU A 173 -0.48 20.48 -15.89
CA LEU A 173 -0.93 19.98 -14.58
C LEU A 173 -0.28 20.70 -13.39
N ARG A 174 0.67 21.62 -13.63
CA ARG A 174 1.39 22.30 -12.54
C ARG A 174 0.52 23.27 -11.74
N GLN A 175 -0.61 23.69 -12.29
CA GLN A 175 -1.60 24.55 -11.64
C GLN A 175 -2.99 23.90 -11.60
N ALA A 176 -3.05 22.57 -11.54
CA ALA A 176 -4.33 21.90 -11.35
C ALA A 176 -4.95 22.38 -10.02
N GLY A 177 -6.10 23.08 -10.11
CA GLY A 177 -6.87 23.48 -8.94
C GLY A 177 -7.55 22.28 -8.27
N GLU A 178 -8.43 22.55 -7.32
CA GLU A 178 -9.17 21.48 -6.64
C GLU A 178 -10.12 20.71 -7.57
N GLY A 179 -10.43 21.21 -8.78
CA GLY A 179 -11.41 20.61 -9.72
C GLY A 179 -12.84 20.56 -9.16
N ASP A 180 -13.72 19.78 -9.77
CA ASP A 180 -15.10 19.58 -9.28
C ASP A 180 -15.13 18.67 -8.05
N ALA A 181 -15.31 19.26 -6.87
CA ALA A 181 -15.44 18.54 -5.60
C ALA A 181 -16.55 19.17 -4.75
N VAL A 182 -17.33 18.34 -4.07
CA VAL A 182 -18.35 18.81 -3.13
C VAL A 182 -17.65 19.34 -1.89
N LYS A 183 -17.92 20.60 -1.54
CA LYS A 183 -17.37 21.22 -0.32
C LYS A 183 -18.18 20.78 0.89
N VAL A 184 -17.48 20.29 1.92
CA VAL A 184 -18.09 19.85 3.17
C VAL A 184 -17.42 20.59 4.33
N ASP A 185 -18.21 21.36 5.05
CA ASP A 185 -17.78 22.01 6.29
C ASP A 185 -17.97 21.04 7.47
N LEU A 186 -16.86 20.70 8.12
CA LEU A 186 -16.79 19.78 9.25
C LEU A 186 -17.02 20.47 10.60
N ASN A 187 -17.13 21.80 10.63
CA ASN A 187 -17.42 22.55 11.86
C ASN A 187 -18.93 22.70 12.12
N ARG A 188 -19.72 21.73 11.65
CA ARG A 188 -21.18 21.64 11.85
C ARG A 188 -21.51 20.45 12.76
N PRO A 189 -22.70 20.39 13.37
CA PRO A 189 -23.13 19.22 14.11
C PRO A 189 -23.04 17.94 13.26
N MET A 190 -22.56 16.84 13.85
CA MET A 190 -22.34 15.55 13.14
C MET A 190 -23.55 15.10 12.32
N LYS A 191 -24.77 15.27 12.85
CA LYS A 191 -26.03 14.94 12.17
C LYS A 191 -26.22 15.71 10.86
N GLU A 192 -25.81 16.98 10.80
CA GLU A 192 -25.90 17.80 9.59
C GLU A 192 -24.87 17.39 8.56
N ILE A 193 -23.65 17.07 8.99
CA ILE A 193 -22.59 16.58 8.10
C ILE A 193 -23.04 15.25 7.46
N LEU A 194 -23.56 14.32 8.25
CA LEU A 194 -24.11 13.05 7.76
C LEU A 194 -25.27 13.27 6.77
N ALA A 195 -26.19 14.18 7.08
CA ALA A 195 -27.30 14.52 6.19
C ALA A 195 -26.84 15.10 4.84
N GLN A 196 -25.73 15.85 4.81
CA GLN A 196 -25.12 16.31 3.56
C GLN A 196 -24.46 15.15 2.81
N LEU A 197 -23.65 14.33 3.49
CA LEU A 197 -22.91 13.23 2.86
C LEU A 197 -23.85 12.19 2.24
N SER A 198 -24.98 11.89 2.88
CA SER A 198 -25.99 10.94 2.39
C SER A 198 -26.71 11.37 1.10
N GLN A 199 -26.54 12.62 0.65
CA GLN A 199 -27.11 13.09 -0.63
C GLN A 199 -26.30 12.60 -1.84
N TYR A 200 -25.10 12.08 -1.62
CA TYR A 200 -24.16 11.75 -2.70
C TYR A 200 -23.88 10.24 -2.74
N PRO A 201 -23.75 9.66 -3.94
CA PRO A 201 -23.34 8.27 -4.06
C PRO A 201 -21.87 8.08 -3.68
N VAL A 202 -21.48 6.83 -3.44
CA VAL A 202 -20.07 6.43 -3.31
C VAL A 202 -19.27 6.87 -4.54
N SER A 203 -17.96 7.06 -4.39
CA SER A 203 -17.01 7.62 -5.37
C SER A 203 -17.12 9.13 -5.63
N THR A 204 -18.10 9.83 -5.04
CA THR A 204 -18.15 11.30 -5.07
C THR A 204 -16.92 11.92 -4.42
N ARG A 205 -16.28 12.86 -5.12
CA ARG A 205 -15.09 13.55 -4.61
C ARG A 205 -15.47 14.72 -3.71
N LEU A 206 -14.85 14.80 -2.54
CA LEU A 206 -15.12 15.80 -1.52
C LEU A 206 -13.90 16.69 -1.27
N SER A 207 -14.14 17.95 -0.90
CA SER A 207 -13.16 18.89 -0.34
C SER A 207 -13.62 19.26 1.07
N LEU A 208 -12.85 18.83 2.08
CA LEU A 208 -13.25 18.90 3.48
C LEU A 208 -12.54 20.09 4.16
N THR A 209 -13.28 20.90 4.91
CA THR A 209 -12.72 22.01 5.70
C THR A 209 -13.26 21.94 7.12
N GLY A 210 -12.39 22.04 8.13
CA GLY A 210 -12.81 22.10 9.53
C GLY A 210 -12.01 21.17 10.43
N THR A 211 -12.58 20.87 11.59
CA THR A 211 -11.91 20.12 12.66
C THR A 211 -11.99 18.61 12.42
N ILE A 212 -10.87 17.91 12.64
CA ILE A 212 -10.77 16.46 12.59
C ILE A 212 -10.01 15.95 13.82
N ILE A 213 -10.39 14.78 14.31
CA ILE A 213 -9.66 14.08 15.37
C ILE A 213 -8.73 13.06 14.73
N VAL A 214 -7.47 13.03 15.17
CA VAL A 214 -6.48 12.08 14.66
C VAL A 214 -6.32 10.90 15.62
N GLY A 215 -6.55 9.69 15.13
CA GLY A 215 -6.41 8.47 15.93
C GLY A 215 -6.26 7.23 15.06
N ARG A 216 -5.41 6.28 15.48
CA ARG A 216 -5.16 5.01 14.75
C ARG A 216 -5.10 3.83 15.71
N ASP A 217 -4.34 2.79 15.39
CA ASP A 217 -4.30 1.47 16.04
C ASP A 217 -4.37 1.53 17.59
N ILE A 218 -3.42 2.21 18.25
CA ILE A 218 -3.36 2.27 19.73
C ILE A 218 -4.51 3.10 20.32
N ALA A 219 -4.90 4.19 19.64
CA ALA A 219 -6.01 5.01 20.10
C ALA A 219 -7.33 4.22 20.05
N HIS A 220 -7.57 3.48 18.97
CA HIS A 220 -8.77 2.63 18.84
C HIS A 220 -8.78 1.50 19.86
N ALA A 221 -7.63 0.86 20.12
CA ALA A 221 -7.52 -0.15 21.17
C ALA A 221 -7.91 0.41 22.55
N LYS A 222 -7.45 1.62 22.88
CA LYS A 222 -7.83 2.30 24.14
C LYS A 222 -9.29 2.73 24.20
N LEU A 223 -9.87 3.15 23.07
CA LEU A 223 -11.31 3.47 23.02
C LEU A 223 -12.17 2.22 23.24
N LYS A 224 -11.76 1.09 22.66
CA LYS A 224 -12.39 -0.22 22.91
C LYS A 224 -12.26 -0.63 24.38
N GLU A 225 -11.05 -0.59 24.94
CA GLU A 225 -10.80 -0.90 26.35
C GLU A 225 -11.68 -0.07 27.29
N ARG A 226 -11.84 1.23 27.00
CA ARG A 226 -12.70 2.15 27.73
C ARG A 226 -14.17 1.73 27.71
N ILE A 227 -14.70 1.34 26.54
CA ILE A 227 -16.05 0.81 26.43
C ILE A 227 -16.18 -0.50 27.23
N GLU A 228 -15.20 -1.39 27.12
CA GLU A 228 -15.19 -2.69 27.84
C GLU A 228 -15.10 -2.52 29.36
N SER A 229 -14.52 -1.42 29.85
CA SER A 229 -14.51 -1.06 31.27
C SER A 229 -15.77 -0.33 31.74
N GLY A 230 -16.79 -0.20 30.89
CA GLY A 230 -18.06 0.46 31.21
C GLY A 230 -18.03 1.99 31.15
N GLU A 231 -16.94 2.58 30.62
CA GLU A 231 -16.86 4.01 30.37
C GLU A 231 -17.42 4.37 28.99
N ASP A 232 -18.00 5.57 28.87
CA ASP A 232 -18.48 6.08 27.58
C ASP A 232 -17.33 6.62 26.70
N LEU A 233 -17.56 6.72 25.39
CA LEU A 233 -16.63 7.31 24.45
C LEU A 233 -16.40 8.80 24.74
N PRO A 234 -15.17 9.31 24.58
CA PRO A 234 -14.91 10.74 24.70
C PRO A 234 -15.72 11.55 23.70
N GLN A 235 -16.27 12.69 24.14
CA GLN A 235 -17.17 13.51 23.33
C GLN A 235 -16.55 13.93 21.98
N TYR A 236 -15.25 14.22 21.94
CA TYR A 236 -14.56 14.59 20.70
C TYR A 236 -14.58 13.49 19.63
N ILE A 237 -14.73 12.21 19.99
CA ILE A 237 -14.89 11.08 19.04
C ILE A 237 -16.30 11.04 18.43
N LYS A 238 -17.28 11.62 19.12
CA LYS A 238 -18.69 11.69 18.68
C LYS A 238 -18.93 12.93 17.81
N ASP A 239 -18.28 14.05 18.14
CA ASP A 239 -18.55 15.35 17.51
C ASP A 239 -17.78 15.58 16.21
N HIS A 240 -16.68 14.85 15.97
CA HIS A 240 -15.78 15.11 14.83
C HIS A 240 -15.45 13.85 14.03
N PRO A 241 -15.18 13.98 12.72
CA PRO A 241 -14.61 12.90 11.93
C PRO A 241 -13.27 12.41 12.50
N ILE A 242 -13.05 11.10 12.44
CA ILE A 242 -11.79 10.49 12.85
C ILE A 242 -10.90 10.23 11.64
N TYR A 243 -9.72 10.85 11.63
CA TYR A 243 -8.67 10.68 10.64
C TYR A 243 -7.62 9.69 11.12
N TYR A 244 -7.50 8.58 10.41
CA TYR A 244 -6.54 7.54 10.73
C TYR A 244 -5.16 7.94 10.21
N ALA A 245 -4.37 8.61 11.05
CA ALA A 245 -3.03 9.06 10.68
C ALA A 245 -2.06 9.07 11.86
N GLY A 246 -0.80 9.33 11.56
CA GLY A 246 0.26 9.57 12.54
C GLY A 246 1.24 10.58 11.96
N PRO A 247 1.35 11.80 12.52
CA PRO A 247 2.21 12.85 11.97
C PRO A 247 3.69 12.48 12.06
N ALA A 248 4.46 12.89 11.06
CA ALA A 248 5.89 13.06 11.21
C ALA A 248 6.20 14.28 12.11
N LYS A 249 7.47 14.45 12.50
CA LYS A 249 7.91 15.63 13.25
C LYS A 249 7.58 16.91 12.48
N THR A 250 7.05 17.92 13.18
CA THR A 250 6.79 19.24 12.62
C THR A 250 8.11 20.00 12.44
N PRO A 251 8.45 20.44 11.21
CA PRO A 251 9.60 21.31 10.99
C PRO A 251 9.41 22.67 11.67
N ALA A 252 10.50 23.31 12.10
CA ALA A 252 10.44 24.64 12.70
C ALA A 252 9.82 25.66 11.72
N GLY A 253 8.86 26.45 12.20
CA GLY A 253 8.15 27.46 11.39
C GLY A 253 7.06 26.90 10.46
N TYR A 254 6.82 25.59 10.45
CA TYR A 254 5.76 24.98 9.63
C TYR A 254 4.52 24.63 10.48
N PRO A 255 3.32 24.66 9.88
CA PRO A 255 2.08 24.36 10.59
C PRO A 255 1.92 22.87 10.93
N SER A 256 2.54 21.97 10.16
CA SER A 256 2.46 20.53 10.35
C SER A 256 3.65 19.81 9.71
N GLY A 257 4.00 18.65 10.26
CA GLY A 257 4.83 17.68 9.55
C GLY A 257 4.05 16.94 8.45
N SER A 258 4.70 16.00 7.76
CA SER A 258 3.98 15.13 6.83
C SER A 258 2.90 14.32 7.57
N LEU A 259 1.66 14.41 7.10
CA LEU A 259 0.47 13.88 7.80
C LEU A 259 -0.48 13.12 6.84
N GLY A 260 0.07 12.12 6.16
CA GLY A 260 -0.71 11.26 5.25
C GLY A 260 -1.57 10.20 5.98
N PRO A 261 -2.56 9.62 5.28
CA PRO A 261 -3.48 8.64 5.87
C PRO A 261 -2.80 7.28 6.11
N THR A 262 -3.36 6.51 7.05
CA THR A 262 -3.01 5.12 7.31
C THR A 262 -4.06 4.16 6.73
N THR A 263 -3.71 2.87 6.66
CA THR A 263 -4.58 1.84 6.08
C THR A 263 -5.83 1.64 6.93
N ALA A 264 -6.99 1.94 6.34
CA ALA A 264 -8.31 1.89 6.98
C ALA A 264 -8.65 0.51 7.53
N GLY A 265 -8.36 -0.54 6.74
CA GLY A 265 -8.65 -1.94 7.05
C GLY A 265 -8.19 -2.43 8.43
N ARG A 266 -7.18 -1.80 9.03
CA ARG A 266 -6.67 -2.19 10.37
C ARG A 266 -7.60 -1.77 11.51
N MET A 267 -8.51 -0.83 11.25
CA MET A 267 -9.48 -0.34 12.22
C MET A 267 -10.90 -0.92 11.99
N ASP A 268 -11.07 -1.85 11.04
CA ASP A 268 -12.40 -2.39 10.68
C ASP A 268 -13.11 -3.04 11.87
N SER A 269 -12.39 -3.79 12.71
CA SER A 269 -12.95 -4.47 13.89
C SER A 269 -13.44 -3.55 15.00
N TYR A 270 -13.22 -2.24 14.90
CA TYR A 270 -13.68 -1.27 15.89
C TYR A 270 -14.91 -0.49 15.43
N VAL A 271 -15.27 -0.54 14.15
CA VAL A 271 -16.26 0.38 13.57
C VAL A 271 -17.63 0.20 14.22
N ASP A 272 -18.18 -1.01 14.18
CA ASP A 272 -19.49 -1.33 14.75
C ASP A 272 -19.57 -0.99 16.26
N LEU A 273 -18.53 -1.39 17.01
CA LEU A 273 -18.43 -1.07 18.44
C LEU A 273 -18.43 0.44 18.72
N LEU A 274 -17.68 1.22 17.95
CA LEU A 274 -17.61 2.67 18.16
C LEU A 274 -18.89 3.38 17.71
N GLN A 275 -19.49 2.95 16.60
CA GLN A 275 -20.72 3.53 16.06
C GLN A 275 -21.94 3.22 16.94
N SER A 276 -22.01 2.02 17.55
CA SER A 276 -23.05 1.69 18.53
C SER A 276 -23.02 2.60 19.77
N HIS A 277 -21.88 3.27 20.02
CA HIS A 277 -21.70 4.27 21.08
C HIS A 277 -21.69 5.72 20.56
N GLY A 278 -22.12 5.95 19.31
CA GLY A 278 -22.25 7.26 18.68
C GLY A 278 -20.94 7.90 18.23
N GLY A 279 -19.83 7.15 18.24
CA GLY A 279 -18.52 7.61 17.78
C GLY A 279 -18.14 7.09 16.39
N SER A 280 -17.10 7.66 15.80
CA SER A 280 -16.53 7.15 14.52
C SER A 280 -17.55 7.10 13.36
N MET A 281 -18.51 8.03 13.34
CA MET A 281 -19.56 8.11 12.32
C MET A 281 -19.00 8.51 10.94
N ILE A 282 -17.93 9.31 10.91
CA ILE A 282 -17.22 9.69 9.68
C ILE A 282 -15.74 9.35 9.87
N MET A 283 -15.21 8.53 8.95
CA MET A 283 -13.85 8.00 9.03
C MET A 283 -13.05 8.41 7.80
N LEU A 284 -11.86 8.98 8.02
CA LEU A 284 -10.95 9.45 6.98
C LEU A 284 -9.68 8.61 7.01
N ALA A 285 -9.34 7.95 5.90
CA ALA A 285 -8.22 7.02 5.84
C ALA A 285 -7.85 6.71 4.37
N LYS A 286 -7.07 5.64 4.13
CA LYS A 286 -6.83 5.12 2.78
C LYS A 286 -6.96 3.61 2.70
N GLY A 287 -7.21 3.12 1.49
CA GLY A 287 -7.34 1.70 1.18
C GLY A 287 -8.75 1.17 1.33
N ASN A 288 -9.06 0.12 0.58
CA ASN A 288 -10.32 -0.62 0.69
C ASN A 288 -10.49 -1.26 2.08
N ARG A 289 -11.74 -1.45 2.47
CA ARG A 289 -12.16 -2.02 3.77
C ARG A 289 -12.92 -3.33 3.56
N SER A 290 -13.19 -4.03 4.65
CA SER A 290 -13.97 -5.27 4.66
C SER A 290 -15.48 -5.02 4.64
N GLN A 291 -16.26 -6.05 4.30
CA GLN A 291 -17.73 -5.97 4.17
C GLN A 291 -18.41 -5.56 5.49
N GLN A 292 -17.88 -5.98 6.64
CA GLN A 292 -18.34 -5.59 7.98
C GLN A 292 -18.38 -4.08 8.26
N VAL A 293 -17.71 -3.26 7.44
CA VAL A 293 -17.76 -1.80 7.56
C VAL A 293 -18.87 -1.20 6.70
N THR A 294 -19.23 -1.91 5.63
CA THR A 294 -20.32 -1.52 4.73
C THR A 294 -21.67 -1.86 5.34
N ASP A 295 -21.76 -3.03 5.99
CA ASP A 295 -22.95 -3.51 6.70
C ASP A 295 -23.25 -2.63 7.93
#